data_AF-A0A965PSY6-F1
#
_entry.id   AF-A0A965PSY6-F1
#
_cell.length_a   1.000
_cell.length_b   1.000
_cell.length_c   1.000
_cell.angle_alpha   90.00
_cell.angle_beta   90.00
_cell.angle_gamma   90.00
#
_symmetry.space_group_name_H-M   'P 1'
#
loop_
_entity.id
_entity.type
_entity.pdbx_description
1 polymer ?
#
loop_
_entity_poly.entity_id
_entity_poly.type
_entity_poly.pdbx_seq_one_letter_code
_entity_poly.pdbx_strand_id
1 'polypeptide(L)'
;MATGAEVLRMLIPNGGYVLVGDDYEGLQFLDCEPITKEEYEAGFAQYDAWKAEQDAAKAAQKAALLNRLGITEEEAKLLLAQS
;
A
#
# COMPACT_ATOMS: atom_id res chain seq x y z
N MET A 1 0.22 -10.31 -1.26
CA MET A 1 -1.22 -10.10 -1.51
C MET A 1 -1.65 -8.91 -0.70
N ALA A 2 -2.46 -8.02 -1.27
CA ALA A 2 -3.09 -6.95 -0.52
C ALA A 2 -3.98 -7.54 0.56
N THR A 3 -4.03 -6.89 1.72
CA THR A 3 -5.06 -7.18 2.74
C THR A 3 -6.30 -6.33 2.46
N GLY A 4 -7.45 -6.82 2.90
CA GLY A 4 -8.71 -6.08 2.82
C GLY A 4 -8.63 -4.68 3.40
N ALA A 5 -7.90 -4.53 4.52
CA ALA A 5 -7.67 -3.25 5.13
C ALA A 5 -6.86 -2.28 4.25
N GLU A 6 -5.88 -2.78 3.48
CA GLU A 6 -5.10 -1.97 2.54
C GLU A 6 -5.94 -1.50 1.35
N VAL A 7 -6.78 -2.40 0.82
CA VAL A 7 -7.71 -2.07 -0.27
C VAL A 7 -8.72 -1.03 0.20
N LEU A 8 -9.27 -1.18 1.41
CA LEU A 8 -10.23 -0.22 1.96
C LEU A 8 -9.61 1.14 2.26
N ARG A 9 -8.34 1.19 2.69
CA ARG A 9 -7.63 2.48 2.83
C ARG A 9 -7.42 3.17 1.49
N MET A 10 -7.35 2.41 0.39
CA MET A 10 -7.26 2.98 -0.95
C MET A 10 -8.61 3.47 -1.46
N LEU A 11 -9.66 2.66 -1.29
CA LEU A 11 -11.01 2.98 -1.78
C LEU A 11 -11.72 4.03 -0.91
N ILE A 12 -11.56 3.95 0.41
CA ILE A 12 -12.25 4.78 1.39
C ILE A 12 -11.24 5.37 2.40
N PRO A 13 -10.28 6.22 1.94
CA PRO A 13 -9.16 6.68 2.76
C PRO A 13 -9.57 7.47 4.01
N ASN A 14 -10.74 8.11 3.97
CA ASN A 14 -11.29 8.89 5.09
C ASN A 14 -12.52 8.22 5.73
N GLY A 15 -12.81 6.97 5.37
CA GLY A 15 -14.02 6.30 5.82
C GLY A 15 -13.90 5.66 7.18
N GLY A 16 -14.97 5.76 7.98
CA GLY A 16 -15.16 4.94 9.16
C GLY A 16 -15.68 3.57 8.76
N TYR A 17 -14.83 2.55 8.76
CA TYR A 17 -15.23 1.15 8.56
C TYR A 17 -14.52 0.23 9.55
N VAL A 18 -15.15 -0.91 9.83
CA VAL A 18 -14.59 -2.00 10.63
C VAL A 18 -14.52 -3.22 9.73
N LEU A 19 -13.34 -3.79 9.56
CA LEU A 19 -13.14 -5.05 8.85
C LEU A 19 -12.77 -6.13 9.87
N VAL A 20 -13.57 -7.20 9.92
CA VAL A 20 -13.29 -8.39 10.71
C VAL A 20 -12.90 -9.52 9.78
N GLY A 21 -11.62 -9.95 9.83
CA GLY A 21 -11.05 -10.88 8.86
C GLY A 21 -10.51 -10.15 7.62
N ASP A 22 -10.65 -10.75 6.45
CA ASP A 22 -10.21 -10.15 5.16
C ASP A 22 -11.30 -10.21 4.07
N ASP A 23 -12.49 -10.68 4.44
CA ASP A 23 -13.63 -10.87 3.54
C ASP A 23 -14.59 -9.68 3.58
N TYR A 24 -15.25 -9.42 2.45
CA TYR A 24 -16.29 -8.40 2.36
C TYR A 24 -17.45 -8.63 3.35
N GLU A 25 -17.75 -9.89 3.69
CA GLU A 25 -18.81 -10.23 4.65
C GLU A 25 -18.50 -9.76 6.08
N GLY A 26 -17.22 -9.61 6.42
CA GLY A 26 -16.76 -9.06 7.70
C GLY A 26 -16.63 -7.53 7.69
N LEU A 27 -16.96 -6.87 6.58
CA LEU A 27 -16.87 -5.43 6.44
C LEU A 27 -18.16 -4.75 6.91
N GLN A 28 -17.99 -3.85 7.86
CA GLN A 28 -19.06 -3.01 8.39
C GLN A 28 -18.71 -1.54 8.18
N PHE A 29 -19.53 -0.84 7.42
CA PHE A 29 -19.40 0.61 7.20
C PHE A 29 -20.09 1.35 8.36
N LEU A 30 -19.36 2.26 9.01
CA LEU A 30 -19.86 3.07 10.12
C LEU A 30 -20.13 4.52 9.68
N ASP A 31 -19.13 5.15 9.07
CA ASP A 31 -19.16 6.56 8.64
C ASP A 31 -18.44 6.71 7.30
N CYS A 32 -19.02 6.10 6.26
CA CYS A 32 -18.56 6.23 4.88
C CYS A 32 -19.60 5.74 3.89
N GLU A 33 -19.37 6.03 2.62
CA GLU A 33 -20.12 5.45 1.52
C GLU A 33 -19.79 3.94 1.43
N PRO A 34 -20.80 3.06 1.58
CA PRO A 34 -20.58 1.63 1.48
C PRO A 34 -20.19 1.27 0.05
N ILE A 35 -19.09 0.54 -0.10
CA ILE A 35 -18.69 -0.02 -1.38
C ILE A 35 -19.36 -1.37 -1.59
N THR A 36 -19.56 -1.76 -2.84
CA THR A 36 -20.05 -3.09 -3.20
C THR A 36 -18.96 -4.15 -3.11
N LYS A 37 -19.35 -5.43 -3.06
CA LYS A 37 -18.40 -6.54 -3.11
C LYS A 37 -17.55 -6.51 -4.39
N GLU A 38 -18.17 -6.19 -5.53
CA GLU A 38 -17.46 -6.05 -6.81
C GLU A 38 -16.42 -4.93 -6.77
N GLU A 39 -16.73 -3.79 -6.15
CA GLU A 39 -15.76 -2.71 -5.96
C GLU A 39 -14.62 -3.10 -5.02
N TYR A 40 -14.93 -3.83 -3.95
CA TYR A 40 -13.93 -4.37 -3.03
C TYR A 40 -12.98 -5.33 -3.74
N GLU A 41 -13.51 -6.31 -4.49
CA GLU A 41 -12.74 -7.28 -5.27
C GLU A 41 -11.93 -6.60 -6.39
N ALA A 42 -12.52 -5.63 -7.10
CA ALA A 42 -11.80 -4.82 -8.09
C ALA A 42 -10.69 -3.97 -7.45
N GLY A 43 -10.89 -3.55 -6.20
CA GLY A 43 -9.90 -2.84 -5.39
C GLY A 43 -8.64 -3.66 -5.15
N PHE A 44 -8.72 -4.98 -4.98
CA PHE A 44 -7.53 -5.84 -4.87
C PHE A 44 -6.68 -5.81 -6.14
N ALA A 45 -7.31 -5.90 -7.31
CA ALA A 45 -6.61 -5.82 -8.59
C ALA A 45 -5.95 -4.45 -8.80
N GLN A 46 -6.66 -3.38 -8.45
CA GLN A 46 -6.12 -2.02 -8.50
C GLN A 46 -4.96 -1.83 -7.53
N TYR A 47 -5.08 -2.36 -6.32
CA TYR A 47 -4.03 -2.26 -5.31
C TYR A 47 -2.78 -3.02 -5.71
N ASP A 48 -2.91 -4.22 -6.29
CA ASP A 48 -1.76 -5.00 -6.75
C ASP A 48 -1.02 -4.28 -7.88
N ALA A 49 -1.76 -3.75 -8.87
CA ALA A 49 -1.20 -2.91 -9.93
C ALA A 49 -0.50 -1.66 -9.37
N TRP A 50 -1.18 -0.93 -8.47
CA TRP A 50 -0.61 0.25 -7.82
C TRP A 50 0.64 -0.08 -7.01
N LYS A 51 0.67 -1.21 -6.31
CA LYS A 51 1.82 -1.63 -5.51
C LYS A 51 3.00 -2.01 -6.38
N ALA A 52 2.77 -2.65 -7.51
CA ALA A 52 3.80 -2.92 -8.51
C ALA A 52 4.40 -1.62 -9.07
N GLU A 53 3.56 -0.64 -9.40
CA GLU A 53 4.02 0.69 -9.83
C GLU A 53 4.78 1.42 -8.72
N GLN A 54 4.28 1.36 -7.48
CA GLN A 54 4.92 2.03 -6.35
C GLN A 54 6.26 1.39 -5.99
N ASP A 55 6.39 0.06 -6.09
CA ASP A 55 7.66 -0.63 -5.87
C ASP A 55 8.68 -0.26 -6.95
N ALA A 56 8.28 -0.22 -8.22
CA ALA A 56 9.12 0.27 -9.30
C ALA A 56 9.55 1.74 -9.09
N ALA A 57 8.62 2.60 -8.66
CA ALA A 57 8.92 4.00 -8.35
C ALA A 57 9.84 4.14 -7.13
N LYS A 58 9.67 3.33 -6.09
CA LYS A 58 10.56 3.30 -4.92
C LYS A 58 11.93 2.78 -5.28
N ALA A 59 12.05 1.76 -6.12
CA ALA A 59 13.32 1.27 -6.62
C ALA A 59 14.05 2.36 -7.43
N ALA A 60 13.33 3.06 -8.30
CA ALA A 60 13.87 4.19 -9.07
C ALA A 60 14.28 5.36 -8.15
N GLN A 61 13.46 5.72 -7.16
CA GLN A 61 13.78 6.76 -6.18
C GLN A 61 14.96 6.38 -5.30
N LYS A 62 15.05 5.12 -4.86
CA LYS A 62 16.20 4.61 -4.09
C LYS A 62 17.46 4.71 -4.94
N ALA A 63 17.44 4.26 -6.20
CA ALA A 63 18.57 4.39 -7.10
C ALA A 63 18.97 5.86 -7.34
N ALA A 64 17.99 6.74 -7.56
CA ALA A 64 18.22 8.18 -7.73
C ALA A 64 18.79 8.84 -6.46
N LEU A 65 18.31 8.42 -5.27
CA LEU A 65 18.79 8.92 -3.98
C LEU A 65 20.22 8.46 -3.71
N LEU A 66 20.54 7.18 -3.94
CA LEU A 66 21.89 6.63 -3.83
C LEU A 66 22.85 7.38 -4.76
N ASN A 67 22.44 7.60 -6.01
CA ASN A 67 23.24 8.36 -6.98
C ASN A 67 23.43 9.82 -6.55
N ARG A 68 22.37 10.49 -6.05
CA ARG A 68 22.45 11.87 -5.54
C ARG A 68 23.35 12.00 -4.31
N LEU A 69 23.33 11.00 -3.43
CA LEU A 69 24.18 10.95 -2.24
C LEU A 69 25.61 10.49 -2.57
N GLY A 70 25.85 9.99 -3.78
CA GLY A 70 27.15 9.49 -4.20
C GLY A 70 27.60 8.26 -3.42
N ILE A 71 26.66 7.53 -2.80
CA ILE A 71 26.93 6.36 -1.98
C ILE A 71 26.40 5.10 -2.66
N THR A 72 27.08 3.99 -2.41
CA THR A 72 26.63 2.67 -2.85
C THR A 72 25.51 2.14 -1.97
N GLU A 73 24.81 1.11 -2.44
CA GLU A 73 23.75 0.48 -1.68
C GLU A 73 24.28 -0.21 -0.39
N GLU A 74 25.52 -0.67 -0.41
CA GLU A 74 26.20 -1.23 0.78
C GLU A 74 26.53 -0.14 1.81
N GLU A 75 27.01 1.03 1.37
CA GLU A 75 27.26 2.16 2.25
C GLU A 75 25.97 2.70 2.88
N ALA A 76 24.88 2.76 2.11
CA ALA A 76 23.57 3.14 2.64
C ALA A 76 23.08 2.16 3.72
N LYS A 77 23.25 0.85 3.51
CA LYS A 77 22.93 -0.18 4.52
C LYS A 77 23.80 -0.03 5.76
N LEU A 78 25.09 0.23 5.60
CA LEU A 78 26.03 0.40 6.71
C LEU A 78 25.64 1.60 7.60
N LEU A 79 25.22 2.72 6.98
CA LEU A 79 24.78 3.92 7.70
C LEU A 79 23.45 3.72 8.44
N LEU A 80 22.48 3.06 7.81
CA LEU A 80 21.18 2.77 8.42
C LEU A 80 21.27 1.74 9.55
N ALA A 81 22.23 0.81 9.48
CA ALA A 81 22.46 -0.18 10.53
C ALA A 81 23.12 0.41 11.81
N GLN A 82 23.70 1.61 11.70
CA GLN A 82 24.36 2.32 12.80
C GLN A 82 23.45 3.38 13.46
N SER A 83 22.20 3.50 13.00
CA SER A 83 21.22 4.49 13.46
C SER A 83 20.21 3.91 14.45
#